data_AF-A0A2V6THB6-F1
#
_entry.id   AF-A0A2V6THB6-F1
#
_cell.length_a   1.000
_cell.length_b   1.000
_cell.length_c   1.000
_cell.angle_alpha   90.00
_cell.angle_beta   90.00
_cell.angle_gamma   90.00
#
_symmetry.space_group_name_H-M   'P 1'
#
loop_
_entity.id
_entity.type
_entity.pdbx_description
1 polymer ?
#
loop_
_entity_poly.entity_id
_entity_poly.type
_entity_poly.pdbx_seq_one_letter_code
_entity_poly.pdbx_strand_id
1 'polypeptide(L)'
;MSKRGISRARAAVTRLPWLWMACLLVFMATPAWAQTQAAAATKVRNVLIFPFATPDLPREEQWMGEAVAQAIMSGFRQIPGIIQIERSRLQALTQPEAWDEQAAITAARVLRADVAFFGEIRRTAGDATLQARWVEVRGERVERGTLDPIAVPDGALLEKLRQLPVAYARSLKIPLTDVEAARMQKWAAPTTSLKAWEAYVRGRAAAVRGSQDANEAAVEHLSRAIEADAQFVLAQYALGSVHQALGNRWKAAAQFRASTQLDSTFPEPYKSLGDLFLTAPRRLFDQAEEAYVKAIDLRPFYSEAYVGLGDAKAAKGDVNGAIGAYQKALIHNPLSAQVHASLGKIYYAEKGLYYESVQAYKKAVDLDPLNTEARMGLAEVYEDKGLYPEAIAEYKKVVELAPTNTGALYNLALVYERTDPREAMALWERYIQLAGPLPTEKDWVDVAKLHLRKLKNQLEKDK
;
A
#
# COMPACT_ATOMS: atom_id res chain seq x y z
N MET A 1 92.41 23.05 -15.26
CA MET A 1 92.64 24.51 -15.32
C MET A 1 91.54 25.21 -14.51
N SER A 2 91.94 26.13 -13.61
CA SER A 2 91.18 27.25 -13.03
C SER A 2 89.73 26.96 -12.57
N LYS A 3 89.35 26.71 -11.31
CA LYS A 3 89.62 27.33 -9.98
C LYS A 3 89.18 28.81 -9.82
N ARG A 4 88.23 28.99 -8.86
CA ARG A 4 87.95 30.16 -7.99
C ARG A 4 86.90 31.16 -8.52
N GLY A 5 86.05 31.79 -7.70
CA GLY A 5 86.05 31.95 -6.23
C GLY A 5 84.64 32.09 -5.62
N ILE A 6 84.41 31.69 -4.36
CA ILE A 6 84.80 32.33 -3.06
C ILE A 6 83.68 33.32 -2.63
N SER A 7 82.76 32.91 -1.75
CA SER A 7 82.77 32.96 -0.26
C SER A 7 82.54 34.38 0.29
N ARG A 8 81.59 34.62 1.20
CA ARG A 8 81.69 34.61 2.69
C ARG A 8 80.47 35.44 3.21
N ALA A 9 79.97 35.41 4.45
CA ALA A 9 80.31 34.77 5.71
C ALA A 9 79.17 34.98 6.74
N ARG A 10 79.03 33.98 7.62
CA ARG A 10 78.89 34.01 9.11
C ARG A 10 77.76 34.73 9.86
N ALA A 11 77.40 33.99 10.92
CA ALA A 11 76.79 34.34 12.21
C ALA A 11 75.25 34.41 12.19
N ALA A 12 74.49 33.86 13.15
CA ALA A 12 74.82 33.60 14.55
C ALA A 12 73.98 32.45 15.14
N VAL A 13 74.56 31.86 16.20
CA VAL A 13 73.92 31.12 17.28
C VAL A 13 72.62 31.79 17.73
N THR A 14 71.51 31.07 17.90
CA THR A 14 70.66 31.07 19.12
C THR A 14 69.31 30.35 18.92
N ARG A 15 68.99 29.48 19.89
CA ARG A 15 67.65 29.04 20.36
C ARG A 15 66.81 28.13 19.44
N LEU A 16 66.70 26.86 19.84
CA LEU A 16 65.47 26.08 19.67
C LEU A 16 64.33 26.85 20.34
N PRO A 17 63.18 27.06 19.66
CA PRO A 17 61.95 26.43 20.14
C PRO A 17 60.87 26.11 19.07
N TRP A 18 60.11 25.05 19.33
CA TRP A 18 58.65 24.94 19.14
C TRP A 18 58.09 25.02 17.70
N LEU A 19 57.98 23.86 17.04
CA LEU A 19 57.01 23.59 15.97
C LEU A 19 56.83 22.07 15.77
N TRP A 20 56.41 21.38 16.84
CA TRP A 20 55.82 20.03 16.78
C TRP A 20 54.48 20.07 17.54
N MET A 21 53.58 20.97 17.12
CA MET A 21 52.19 20.98 17.58
C MET A 21 51.36 21.97 16.76
N ALA A 22 51.03 21.63 15.51
CA ALA A 22 49.90 22.20 14.77
C ALA A 22 49.75 21.47 13.42
N CYS A 23 48.50 21.35 12.96
CA CYS A 23 48.08 20.88 11.64
C CYS A 23 47.80 19.38 11.43
N LEU A 24 47.20 18.72 12.43
CA LEU A 24 46.25 17.61 12.18
C LEU A 24 45.02 17.74 13.11
N LEU A 25 44.36 18.90 13.01
CA LEU A 25 42.94 19.06 13.37
C LEU A 25 42.18 19.30 12.07
N VAL A 26 42.16 18.29 11.21
CA VAL A 26 41.10 18.20 10.21
C VAL A 26 39.88 17.72 10.98
N PHE A 27 38.95 18.64 11.18
CA PHE A 27 37.58 18.35 11.58
C PHE A 27 37.11 17.08 10.89
N MET A 28 36.85 16.03 11.66
CA MET A 28 35.87 15.02 11.26
C MET A 28 34.50 15.69 11.28
N ALA A 29 34.24 16.52 10.26
CA ALA A 29 32.88 16.81 9.87
C ALA A 29 32.37 15.52 9.23
N THR A 30 31.66 14.72 10.01
CA THR A 30 30.78 13.69 9.43
C THR A 30 29.89 14.41 8.41
N PRO A 31 29.86 14.00 7.14
CA PRO A 31 28.93 14.60 6.19
C PRO A 31 27.53 14.43 6.76
N ALA A 32 26.67 15.45 6.64
CA ALA A 32 25.30 15.44 7.17
C ALA A 32 24.45 14.24 6.66
N TRP A 33 24.94 13.52 5.65
CA TRP A 33 24.31 12.31 5.09
C TRP A 33 24.74 11.02 5.82
N ALA A 34 25.74 11.08 6.71
CA ALA A 34 26.18 9.97 7.55
C ALA A 34 25.42 9.92 8.90
N GLN A 35 24.66 10.97 9.26
CA GLN A 35 23.79 10.96 10.45
C GLN A 35 22.43 10.27 10.21
N THR A 36 22.14 9.82 9.00
CA THR A 36 20.85 9.20 8.64
C THR A 36 20.87 7.67 8.56
N GLN A 37 21.95 6.99 8.95
CA GLN A 37 22.08 5.53 8.80
C GLN A 37 22.19 4.71 10.11
N ALA A 38 21.76 5.27 11.24
CA ALA A 38 21.61 4.49 12.47
C ALA A 38 20.24 4.70 13.14
N ALA A 39 19.17 4.76 12.36
CA ALA A 39 17.86 4.38 12.88
C ALA A 39 17.83 2.84 12.85
N ALA A 40 17.82 2.19 14.02
CA ALA A 40 17.49 0.77 14.11
C ALA A 40 16.23 0.55 13.26
N ALA A 41 16.31 -0.28 12.21
CA ALA A 41 15.23 -0.45 11.26
C ALA A 41 13.93 -0.69 12.03
N THR A 42 13.01 0.27 11.97
CA THR A 42 11.75 0.20 12.71
C THR A 42 11.06 -1.09 12.28
N LYS A 43 10.86 -2.01 13.22
CA LYS A 43 10.20 -3.28 12.91
C LYS A 43 8.81 -2.97 12.33
N VAL A 44 8.62 -3.32 11.07
CA VAL A 44 7.33 -3.19 10.40
C VAL A 44 6.31 -4.08 11.10
N ARG A 45 5.14 -3.52 11.41
CA ARG A 45 3.98 -4.23 11.94
C ARG A 45 2.76 -3.96 11.10
N ASN A 46 2.12 -5.02 10.65
CA ASN A 46 0.81 -4.99 10.01
C ASN A 46 -0.27 -4.93 11.08
N VAL A 47 -1.10 -3.91 11.02
CA VAL A 47 -2.13 -3.62 12.01
C VAL A 47 -3.50 -3.72 11.36
N LEU A 48 -4.37 -4.50 11.98
CA LEU A 48 -5.78 -4.62 11.63
C LEU A 48 -6.62 -3.89 12.67
N ILE A 49 -7.61 -3.10 12.24
CA ILE A 49 -8.43 -2.27 13.13
C ILE A 49 -9.89 -2.60 12.88
N PHE A 50 -10.55 -3.14 13.90
CA PHE A 50 -11.95 -3.52 13.88
C PHE A 50 -12.84 -2.34 14.28
N PRO A 51 -14.08 -2.28 13.76
CA PRO A 51 -15.13 -1.53 14.42
C PRO A 51 -15.30 -2.03 15.85
N PHE A 52 -15.54 -1.14 16.81
CA PHE A 52 -15.83 -1.55 18.17
C PHE A 52 -17.27 -2.06 18.26
N ALA A 53 -17.50 -3.14 19.00
CA ALA A 53 -18.84 -3.67 19.24
C ALA A 53 -19.66 -2.68 20.06
N THR A 54 -20.96 -2.57 19.78
CA THR A 54 -21.88 -1.65 20.48
C THR A 54 -23.16 -2.38 20.89
N PRO A 55 -23.07 -3.47 21.68
CA PRO A 55 -24.17 -4.42 21.89
C PRO A 55 -25.39 -3.80 22.58
N ASP A 56 -25.14 -2.86 23.50
CA ASP A 56 -26.16 -2.28 24.37
C ASP A 56 -26.50 -0.83 23.99
N LEU A 57 -26.02 -0.35 22.83
CA LEU A 57 -26.25 1.02 22.34
C LEU A 57 -27.47 1.07 21.41
N PRO A 58 -28.28 2.13 21.48
CA PRO A 58 -29.39 2.31 20.57
C PRO A 58 -28.88 2.59 19.14
N ARG A 59 -29.73 2.36 18.14
CA ARG A 59 -29.35 2.36 16.71
C ARG A 59 -28.68 3.67 16.26
N GLU A 60 -29.13 4.79 16.80
CA GLU A 60 -28.61 6.12 16.56
C GLU A 60 -27.19 6.34 17.11
N GLU A 61 -26.72 5.49 18.03
CA GLU A 61 -25.38 5.55 18.64
C GLU A 61 -24.43 4.46 18.13
N GLN A 62 -24.92 3.44 17.43
CA GLN A 62 -24.09 2.32 16.94
C GLN A 62 -22.93 2.76 16.01
N TRP A 63 -23.03 3.94 15.38
CA TRP A 63 -21.94 4.52 14.59
C TRP A 63 -20.68 4.81 15.43
N MET A 64 -20.79 4.92 16.76
CA MET A 64 -19.67 5.17 17.66
C MET A 64 -18.61 4.07 17.57
N GLY A 65 -19.00 2.82 17.31
CA GLY A 65 -18.07 1.71 17.12
C GLY A 65 -17.13 1.94 15.93
N GLU A 66 -17.69 2.44 14.82
CA GLU A 66 -16.93 2.88 13.65
C GLU A 66 -16.13 4.14 13.91
N ALA A 67 -16.66 5.06 14.71
CA ALA A 67 -16.00 6.31 15.07
C ALA A 67 -14.68 6.07 15.82
N VAL A 68 -14.68 5.13 16.77
CA VAL A 68 -13.48 4.71 17.49
C VAL A 68 -12.44 4.17 16.52
N ALA A 69 -12.84 3.23 15.67
CA ALA A 69 -11.95 2.61 14.69
C ALA A 69 -11.35 3.65 13.73
N GLN A 70 -12.13 4.61 13.25
CA GLN A 70 -11.63 5.68 12.36
C GLN A 70 -10.63 6.62 13.07
N ALA A 71 -10.83 6.93 14.35
CA ALA A 71 -9.87 7.72 15.12
C ALA A 71 -8.53 6.97 15.27
N ILE A 72 -8.58 5.67 15.55
CA ILE A 72 -7.38 4.81 15.63
C ILE A 72 -6.66 4.76 14.28
N MET A 73 -7.38 4.48 13.19
CA MET A 73 -6.81 4.44 11.85
C MET A 73 -6.12 5.76 11.48
N SER A 74 -6.77 6.89 11.74
CA SER A 74 -6.25 8.21 11.40
C SER A 74 -5.00 8.55 12.23
N GLY A 75 -4.98 8.21 13.52
CA GLY A 75 -3.83 8.39 14.39
C GLY A 75 -2.62 7.52 13.99
N PHE A 76 -2.83 6.22 13.75
CA PHE A 76 -1.74 5.28 13.45
C PHE A 76 -1.11 5.47 12.06
N ARG A 77 -1.80 6.15 11.14
CA ARG A 77 -1.31 6.34 9.76
C ARG A 77 -0.01 7.13 9.67
N GLN A 78 0.30 7.87 10.73
CA GLN A 78 1.44 8.76 10.84
C GLN A 78 2.66 8.11 11.51
N ILE A 79 2.60 6.81 11.83
CA ILE A 79 3.68 6.12 12.54
C ILE A 79 4.56 5.31 11.58
N PRO A 80 5.88 5.57 11.52
CA PRO A 80 6.81 4.75 10.76
C PRO A 80 6.73 3.27 11.16
N GLY A 81 6.79 2.39 10.17
CA GLY A 81 6.75 0.94 10.41
C GLY A 81 5.37 0.40 10.79
N ILE A 82 4.30 1.20 10.79
CA ILE A 82 2.93 0.69 10.91
C ILE A 82 2.27 0.65 9.53
N ILE A 83 1.87 -0.55 9.12
CA ILE A 83 1.10 -0.77 7.89
C ILE A 83 -0.32 -1.13 8.29
N GLN A 84 -1.30 -0.33 7.89
CA GLN A 84 -2.70 -0.65 8.16
C GLN A 84 -3.25 -1.53 7.05
N ILE A 85 -3.83 -2.67 7.42
CA ILE A 85 -4.54 -3.52 6.47
C ILE A 85 -5.89 -2.86 6.13
N GLU A 86 -6.23 -2.85 4.84
CA GLU A 86 -7.46 -2.23 4.36
C GLU A 86 -8.73 -2.88 4.94
N ARG A 87 -9.70 -2.05 5.34
CA ARG A 87 -10.99 -2.47 5.91
C ARG A 87 -11.83 -3.34 4.97
N SER A 88 -11.75 -3.12 3.67
CA SER A 88 -12.45 -3.92 2.64
C SER A 88 -12.09 -5.41 2.74
N ARG A 89 -10.82 -5.71 3.06
CA ARG A 89 -10.34 -7.09 3.23
C ARG A 89 -10.92 -7.77 4.47
N LEU A 90 -11.23 -6.99 5.51
CA LEU A 90 -11.90 -7.51 6.71
C LEU A 90 -13.35 -7.89 6.39
N GLN A 91 -14.08 -7.05 5.65
CA GLN A 91 -15.48 -7.32 5.29
C GLN A 91 -15.66 -8.61 4.47
N ALA A 92 -14.67 -8.97 3.64
CA ALA A 92 -14.70 -10.21 2.88
C ALA A 92 -14.60 -11.47 3.76
N LEU A 93 -14.16 -11.35 5.02
CA LEU A 93 -13.89 -12.47 5.92
C LEU A 93 -14.92 -12.67 7.03
N THR A 94 -15.79 -11.68 7.28
CA THR A 94 -16.60 -11.65 8.51
C THR A 94 -18.02 -11.19 8.24
N GLN A 95 -19.00 -11.78 8.93
CA GLN A 95 -20.35 -11.22 9.02
C GLN A 95 -20.37 -10.05 10.05
N PRO A 96 -21.16 -8.97 9.84
CA PRO A 96 -21.08 -7.73 10.62
C PRO A 96 -21.41 -7.77 12.12
N GLU A 97 -21.63 -8.93 12.74
CA GLU A 97 -22.37 -9.02 14.01
C GLU A 97 -21.54 -9.48 15.23
N ALA A 98 -20.25 -9.81 15.06
CA ALA A 98 -19.38 -10.13 16.21
C ALA A 98 -17.91 -9.73 15.96
N TRP A 99 -17.55 -8.50 16.31
CA TRP A 99 -16.16 -8.02 16.34
C TRP A 99 -15.46 -8.42 17.65
N ASP A 100 -15.46 -9.71 17.96
CA ASP A 100 -14.88 -10.26 19.19
C ASP A 100 -13.41 -10.67 19.04
N GLU A 101 -12.82 -11.19 20.12
CA GLU A 101 -11.42 -11.63 20.14
C GLU A 101 -11.17 -12.77 19.14
N GLN A 102 -12.12 -13.70 18.97
CA GLN A 102 -11.95 -14.84 18.08
C GLN A 102 -11.96 -14.41 16.61
N ALA A 103 -12.84 -13.48 16.25
CA ALA A 103 -12.85 -12.84 14.94
C ALA A 103 -11.54 -12.08 14.69
N ALA A 104 -11.04 -11.34 15.69
CA ALA A 104 -9.78 -10.61 15.60
C ALA A 104 -8.58 -11.53 15.34
N ILE A 105 -8.46 -12.64 16.08
CA ILE A 105 -7.37 -13.63 15.90
C ILE A 105 -7.47 -14.30 14.53
N THR A 106 -8.68 -14.70 14.12
CA THR A 106 -8.91 -15.39 12.85
C THR A 106 -8.54 -14.49 11.68
N ALA A 107 -9.04 -13.26 11.65
CA ALA A 107 -8.73 -12.30 10.59
C ALA A 107 -7.25 -11.91 10.60
N ALA A 108 -6.62 -11.74 11.77
CA ALA A 108 -5.20 -11.43 11.88
C ALA A 108 -4.34 -12.54 11.23
N ARG A 109 -4.67 -13.82 11.45
CA ARG A 109 -3.96 -14.94 10.82
C ARG A 109 -4.16 -14.95 9.30
N VAL A 110 -5.39 -14.82 8.84
CA VAL A 110 -5.72 -14.85 7.40
C VAL A 110 -5.08 -13.68 6.66
N LEU A 111 -5.16 -12.48 7.22
CA LEU A 111 -4.66 -11.24 6.60
C LEU A 111 -3.19 -10.95 6.91
N ARG A 112 -2.50 -11.85 7.64
CA ARG A 112 -1.12 -11.69 8.09
C ARG A 112 -0.88 -10.40 8.87
N ALA A 113 -1.85 -10.04 9.73
CA ALA A 113 -1.71 -8.94 10.68
C ALA A 113 -0.85 -9.39 11.87
N ASP A 114 0.13 -8.58 12.26
CA ASP A 114 0.88 -8.78 13.49
C ASP A 114 0.04 -8.43 14.71
N VAL A 115 -0.82 -7.40 14.58
CA VAL A 115 -1.66 -6.90 15.67
C VAL A 115 -3.08 -6.61 15.18
N ALA A 116 -4.08 -6.95 15.98
CA ALA A 116 -5.47 -6.53 15.75
C ALA A 116 -6.01 -5.71 16.94
N PHE A 117 -6.60 -4.56 16.65
CA PHE A 117 -7.30 -3.70 17.61
C PHE A 117 -8.80 -3.90 17.51
N PHE A 118 -9.45 -4.12 18.65
CA PHE A 118 -10.88 -4.32 18.77
C PHE A 118 -11.34 -3.89 20.16
N GLY A 119 -12.64 -3.96 20.42
CA GLY A 119 -13.17 -3.58 21.72
C GLY A 119 -14.67 -3.41 21.68
N GLU A 120 -15.22 -2.84 22.73
CA GLU A 120 -16.65 -2.61 22.84
C GLU A 120 -16.95 -1.26 23.51
N ILE A 121 -18.12 -0.72 23.21
CA ILE A 121 -18.73 0.41 23.91
C ILE A 121 -20.00 -0.13 24.55
N ARG A 122 -20.12 0.02 25.86
CA ARG A 122 -21.32 -0.35 26.62
C ARG A 122 -21.89 0.87 27.31
N ARG A 123 -23.21 0.96 27.41
CA ARG A 123 -23.87 1.99 28.20
C ARG A 123 -24.39 1.37 29.50
N THR A 124 -24.04 1.95 30.64
CA THR A 124 -24.49 1.49 31.95
C THR A 124 -24.87 2.70 32.79
N ALA A 125 -26.09 2.72 33.33
CA ALA A 125 -26.58 3.80 34.19
C ALA A 125 -26.47 5.23 33.58
N GLY A 126 -26.56 5.34 32.26
CA GLY A 126 -26.54 6.62 31.54
C GLY A 126 -25.20 6.97 30.91
N ASP A 127 -24.07 6.48 31.41
CA ASP A 127 -22.75 6.75 30.84
C ASP A 127 -22.28 5.63 29.90
N ALA A 128 -21.61 6.00 28.81
CA ALA A 128 -20.95 5.05 27.93
C ALA A 128 -19.53 4.74 28.47
N THR A 129 -19.13 3.48 28.40
CA THR A 129 -17.77 3.03 28.74
C THR A 129 -17.17 2.35 27.53
N LEU A 130 -15.99 2.83 27.11
CA LEU A 130 -15.19 2.28 26.03
C LEU A 130 -14.15 1.32 26.61
N GLN A 131 -14.24 0.05 26.21
CA GLN A 131 -13.26 -0.97 26.54
C GLN A 131 -12.45 -1.36 25.30
N ALA A 132 -11.21 -0.88 25.25
CA ALA A 132 -10.27 -1.16 24.17
C ALA A 132 -9.40 -2.38 24.47
N ARG A 133 -9.22 -3.23 23.47
CA ARG A 133 -8.45 -4.49 23.52
C ARG A 133 -7.56 -4.64 22.29
N TRP A 134 -6.56 -5.50 22.40
CA TRP A 134 -5.72 -5.89 21.28
C TRP A 134 -5.24 -7.33 21.41
N VAL A 135 -4.97 -7.94 20.27
CA VAL A 135 -4.23 -9.21 20.17
C VAL A 135 -3.00 -9.02 19.30
N GLU A 136 -1.86 -9.60 19.71
CA GLU A 136 -0.65 -9.70 18.90
C GLU A 136 -0.45 -11.18 18.51
N VAL A 137 -0.38 -11.45 17.21
CA VAL A 137 -0.28 -12.80 16.65
C VAL A 137 1.13 -13.04 16.13
N ARG A 138 1.80 -14.08 16.62
CA ARG A 138 3.16 -14.47 16.21
C ARG A 138 3.22 -15.98 15.97
N GLY A 139 2.98 -16.38 14.73
CA GLY A 139 2.78 -17.80 14.40
C GLY A 139 1.57 -18.35 15.16
N GLU A 140 1.79 -19.38 15.98
CA GLU A 140 0.73 -19.96 16.81
C GLU A 140 0.47 -19.19 18.11
N ARG A 141 1.44 -18.41 18.58
CA ARG A 141 1.33 -17.65 19.84
C ARG A 141 0.43 -16.42 19.64
N VAL A 142 -0.48 -16.23 20.60
CA VAL A 142 -1.34 -15.04 20.69
C VAL A 142 -1.11 -14.39 22.05
N GLU A 143 -0.68 -13.13 22.04
CA GLU A 143 -0.67 -12.27 23.22
C GLU A 143 -1.90 -11.38 23.18
N ARG A 144 -2.44 -11.05 24.36
CA ARG A 144 -3.65 -10.23 24.49
C ARG A 144 -3.42 -9.13 25.51
N GLY A 145 -4.04 -7.98 25.26
CA GLY A 145 -4.00 -6.85 26.17
C GLY A 145 -5.30 -6.07 26.17
N THR A 146 -5.54 -5.41 27.30
CA THR A 146 -6.74 -4.64 27.58
C THR A 146 -6.27 -3.28 28.13
N LEU A 147 -6.77 -2.19 27.56
CA LEU A 147 -6.54 -0.86 28.10
C LEU A 147 -7.51 -0.59 29.27
N ASP A 148 -7.16 0.35 30.15
CA ASP A 148 -8.08 0.77 31.21
C ASP A 148 -9.42 1.24 30.61
N PRO A 149 -10.57 0.89 31.23
CA PRO A 149 -11.87 1.35 30.76
C PRO A 149 -11.93 2.88 30.70
N ILE A 150 -12.40 3.42 29.59
CA ILE A 150 -12.54 4.87 29.39
C ILE A 150 -14.00 5.25 29.53
N ALA A 151 -14.33 6.02 30.57
CA ALA A 151 -15.64 6.65 30.68
C ALA A 151 -15.80 7.69 29.56
N VAL A 152 -16.94 7.64 28.87
CA VAL A 152 -17.34 8.54 27.80
C VAL A 152 -18.65 9.21 28.21
N PRO A 153 -18.59 10.28 29.02
CA PRO A 153 -19.74 11.13 29.29
C PRO A 153 -20.32 11.70 28.00
N ASP A 154 -21.60 12.07 28.04
CA ASP A 154 -22.27 12.71 26.91
C ASP A 154 -21.50 13.96 26.44
N GLY A 155 -21.24 14.04 25.14
CA GLY A 155 -20.46 15.12 24.53
C GLY A 155 -18.93 15.01 24.64
N ALA A 156 -18.40 14.06 25.42
CA ALA A 156 -16.95 13.92 25.62
C ALA A 156 -16.25 12.97 24.62
N LEU A 157 -16.99 12.34 23.70
CA LEU A 157 -16.48 11.30 22.79
C LEU A 157 -15.19 11.72 22.07
N LEU A 158 -15.19 12.89 21.40
CA LEU A 158 -14.04 13.33 20.59
C LEU A 158 -12.78 13.55 21.44
N GLU A 159 -12.94 14.05 22.67
CA GLU A 159 -11.83 14.23 23.62
C GLU A 159 -11.23 12.88 24.01
N LYS A 160 -12.07 11.87 24.29
CA LYS A 160 -11.62 10.52 24.64
C LYS A 160 -10.95 9.80 23.47
N LEU A 161 -11.50 9.93 22.25
CA LEU A 161 -10.93 9.34 21.04
C LEU A 161 -9.51 9.86 20.74
N ARG A 162 -9.24 11.13 21.05
CA ARG A 162 -7.92 11.76 20.82
C ARG A 162 -6.77 10.98 21.46
N GLN A 163 -6.99 10.42 22.66
CA GLN A 163 -5.94 9.77 23.45
C GLN A 163 -5.72 8.30 23.09
N LEU A 164 -6.71 7.67 22.48
CA LEU A 164 -6.76 6.23 22.29
C LEU A 164 -5.61 5.67 21.43
N PRO A 165 -5.20 6.29 20.31
CA PRO A 165 -4.13 5.74 19.48
C PRO A 165 -2.78 5.71 20.21
N VAL A 166 -2.49 6.73 21.00
CA VAL A 166 -1.28 6.81 21.83
C VAL A 166 -1.31 5.75 22.95
N ALA A 167 -2.48 5.52 23.55
CA ALA A 167 -2.65 4.47 24.56
C ALA A 167 -2.39 3.07 23.99
N TYR A 168 -2.90 2.77 22.80
CA TYR A 168 -2.59 1.53 22.08
C TYR A 168 -1.09 1.38 21.80
N ALA A 169 -0.46 2.43 21.25
CA ALA A 169 0.96 2.40 20.93
C ALA A 169 1.82 2.14 22.18
N ARG A 170 1.51 2.79 23.30
CA ARG A 170 2.21 2.57 24.58
C ARG A 170 2.01 1.16 25.12
N SER A 171 0.79 0.62 25.05
CA SER A 171 0.48 -0.75 25.50
C SER A 171 1.26 -1.81 24.71
N LEU A 172 1.48 -1.57 23.41
CA LEU A 172 2.28 -2.43 22.52
C LEU A 172 3.79 -2.16 22.58
N LYS A 173 4.22 -1.23 23.44
CA LYS A 173 5.61 -0.78 23.57
C LYS A 173 6.17 -0.27 22.23
N ILE A 174 5.34 0.38 21.43
CA ILE A 174 5.79 1.10 20.24
C ILE A 174 6.44 2.39 20.72
N PRO A 175 7.74 2.63 20.42
CA PRO A 175 8.41 3.85 20.81
C PRO A 175 7.77 5.03 20.06
N LEU A 176 7.41 6.08 20.81
CA LEU A 176 6.86 7.32 20.28
C LEU A 176 7.62 8.51 20.86
N THR A 177 8.04 9.41 19.99
CA THR A 177 8.44 10.76 20.39
C THR A 177 7.21 11.59 20.74
N ASP A 178 7.40 12.69 21.48
CA ASP A 178 6.30 13.61 21.81
C ASP A 178 5.68 14.24 20.56
N VAL A 179 6.48 14.47 19.53
CA VAL A 179 6.04 15.00 18.23
C VAL A 179 5.14 13.99 17.51
N GLU A 180 5.51 12.70 17.51
CA GLU A 180 4.69 11.65 16.93
C GLU A 180 3.38 11.47 17.71
N ALA A 181 3.44 11.45 19.05
CA ALA A 181 2.25 11.35 19.89
C ALA A 181 1.27 12.52 19.66
N ALA A 182 1.77 13.75 19.62
CA ALA A 182 0.96 14.94 19.33
C ALA A 182 0.34 14.88 17.92
N ARG A 183 1.10 14.38 16.92
CA ARG A 183 0.59 14.19 15.56
C ARG A 183 -0.51 13.12 15.53
N MET A 184 -0.34 11.98 16.21
CA MET A 184 -1.38 10.96 16.33
C MET A 184 -2.67 11.54 16.93
N GLN A 185 -2.55 12.31 18.01
CA GLN A 185 -3.68 12.96 18.67
C GLN A 185 -4.38 13.96 17.76
N LYS A 186 -3.64 14.79 17.00
CA LYS A 186 -4.21 15.73 16.01
C LYS A 186 -5.13 15.01 15.02
N TRP A 187 -4.66 13.90 14.44
CA TRP A 187 -5.40 13.19 13.40
C TRP A 187 -6.50 12.27 13.93
N ALA A 188 -6.44 11.88 15.21
CA ALA A 188 -7.47 11.08 15.87
C ALA A 188 -8.75 11.88 16.20
N ALA A 189 -8.62 13.20 16.38
CA ALA A 189 -9.74 14.11 16.60
C ALA A 189 -9.64 15.31 15.63
N PRO A 190 -9.88 15.08 14.33
CA PRO A 190 -9.61 16.04 13.25
C PRO A 190 -10.66 17.16 13.14
N THR A 191 -11.69 17.12 13.98
CA THR A 191 -12.75 18.13 14.08
C THR A 191 -13.17 18.27 15.54
N THR A 192 -13.71 19.43 15.93
CA THR A 192 -14.37 19.63 17.23
C THR A 192 -15.88 19.44 17.15
N SER A 193 -16.45 19.28 15.94
CA SER A 193 -17.88 19.10 15.71
C SER A 193 -18.24 17.61 15.74
N LEU A 194 -18.96 17.20 16.78
CA LEU A 194 -19.45 15.82 16.88
C LEU A 194 -20.35 15.44 15.71
N LYS A 195 -21.18 16.39 15.24
CA LYS A 195 -22.03 16.22 14.05
C LYS A 195 -21.20 15.99 12.78
N ALA A 196 -20.12 16.76 12.60
CA ALA A 196 -19.22 16.57 11.47
C ALA A 196 -18.54 15.20 11.52
N TRP A 197 -18.07 14.80 12.71
CA TRP A 197 -17.43 13.51 12.92
C TRP A 197 -18.38 12.33 12.64
N GLU A 198 -19.60 12.38 13.16
CA GLU A 198 -20.62 11.35 12.89
C GLU A 198 -20.90 11.24 11.39
N ALA A 199 -21.18 12.36 10.73
CA ALA A 199 -21.47 12.38 9.30
C ALA A 199 -20.28 11.83 8.49
N TYR A 200 -19.05 12.20 8.85
CA TYR A 200 -17.84 11.66 8.23
C TYR A 200 -17.73 10.15 8.40
N VAL A 201 -17.91 9.63 9.61
CA VAL A 201 -17.82 8.19 9.90
C VAL A 201 -18.87 7.40 9.13
N ARG A 202 -20.13 7.89 9.09
CA ARG A 202 -21.20 7.27 8.29
C ARG A 202 -20.86 7.27 6.80
N GLY A 203 -20.34 8.38 6.29
CA GLY A 203 -19.90 8.48 4.90
C GLY A 203 -18.76 7.51 4.57
N ARG A 204 -17.76 7.40 5.45
CA ARG A 204 -16.67 6.41 5.31
C ARG A 204 -17.20 4.98 5.34
N ALA A 205 -18.09 4.65 6.27
CA ALA A 205 -18.68 3.31 6.37
C ALA A 205 -19.50 2.95 5.11
N ALA A 206 -20.23 3.92 4.55
CA ALA A 206 -20.93 3.74 3.28
C ALA A 206 -19.97 3.50 2.12
N ALA A 207 -18.90 4.29 2.00
CA ALA A 207 -17.89 4.16 0.95
C ALA A 207 -17.19 2.79 0.95
N VAL A 208 -16.96 2.18 2.12
CA VAL A 208 -16.31 0.85 2.19
C VAL A 208 -17.17 -0.24 1.52
N ARG A 209 -18.50 -0.11 1.51
CA ARG A 209 -19.38 -1.06 0.81
C ARG A 209 -19.21 -1.03 -0.71
N GLY A 210 -18.75 0.09 -1.27
CA GLY A 210 -18.32 0.20 -2.67
C GLY A 210 -19.41 0.16 -3.75
N SER A 211 -20.67 -0.19 -3.44
CA SER A 211 -21.76 -0.14 -4.42
C SER A 211 -22.06 1.30 -4.86
N GLN A 212 -22.68 1.46 -6.03
CA GLN A 212 -23.05 2.79 -6.54
C GLN A 212 -23.93 3.55 -5.54
N ASP A 213 -25.03 2.95 -5.09
CA ASP A 213 -25.92 3.53 -4.08
C ASP A 213 -25.20 3.86 -2.76
N ALA A 214 -24.27 3.00 -2.33
CA ALA A 214 -23.51 3.25 -1.11
C ALA A 214 -22.52 4.40 -1.27
N ASN A 215 -21.92 4.57 -2.46
CA ASN A 215 -21.07 5.71 -2.77
C ASN A 215 -21.88 7.01 -2.88
N GLU A 216 -23.09 6.98 -3.41
CA GLU A 216 -24.00 8.13 -3.43
C GLU A 216 -24.40 8.56 -2.01
N ALA A 217 -24.75 7.60 -1.14
CA ALA A 217 -24.98 7.87 0.28
C ALA A 217 -23.72 8.39 0.99
N ALA A 218 -22.53 7.91 0.61
CA ALA A 218 -21.26 8.42 1.12
C ALA A 218 -21.03 9.89 0.76
N VAL A 219 -21.35 10.29 -0.49
CA VAL A 219 -21.29 11.69 -0.93
C VAL A 219 -22.19 12.58 -0.07
N GLU A 220 -23.43 12.16 0.19
CA GLU A 220 -24.37 12.92 1.02
C GLU A 220 -23.84 13.12 2.45
N HIS A 221 -23.41 12.03 3.10
CA HIS A 221 -22.89 12.09 4.46
C HIS A 221 -21.61 12.91 4.57
N LEU A 222 -20.68 12.78 3.63
CA LEU A 222 -19.43 13.56 3.63
C LEU A 222 -19.66 15.03 3.33
N SER A 223 -20.65 15.37 2.49
CA SER A 223 -21.07 16.76 2.27
C SER A 223 -21.61 17.39 3.55
N ARG A 224 -22.49 16.68 4.27
CA ARG A 224 -22.97 17.12 5.59
C ARG A 224 -21.86 17.28 6.63
N ALA A 225 -20.81 16.44 6.56
CA ALA A 225 -19.64 16.57 7.43
C ALA A 225 -18.90 17.89 7.18
N ILE A 226 -18.72 18.26 5.90
CA ILE A 226 -18.08 19.50 5.49
C ILE A 226 -18.96 20.72 5.81
N GLU A 227 -20.28 20.61 5.66
CA GLU A 227 -21.22 21.67 6.07
C GLU A 227 -21.17 21.93 7.58
N ALA A 228 -21.06 20.87 8.37
CA ALA A 228 -20.95 20.96 9.83
C ALA A 228 -19.57 21.43 10.32
N ASP A 229 -18.52 21.27 9.50
CA ASP A 229 -17.18 21.80 9.73
C ASP A 229 -16.43 22.01 8.40
N ALA A 230 -16.41 23.25 7.91
CA ALA A 230 -15.80 23.60 6.64
C ALA A 230 -14.26 23.44 6.63
N GLN A 231 -13.63 23.31 7.80
CA GLN A 231 -12.19 23.08 7.94
C GLN A 231 -11.84 21.59 8.06
N PHE A 232 -12.81 20.69 7.90
CA PHE A 232 -12.59 19.26 8.10
C PHE A 232 -11.83 18.60 6.93
N VAL A 233 -10.49 18.68 7.01
CA VAL A 233 -9.53 18.18 6.00
C VAL A 233 -9.80 16.74 5.55
N LEU A 234 -10.05 15.82 6.50
CA LEU A 234 -10.28 14.41 6.19
C LEU A 234 -11.60 14.18 5.44
N ALA A 235 -12.64 14.96 5.74
CA ALA A 235 -13.93 14.86 5.05
C ALA A 235 -13.81 15.31 3.59
N GLN A 236 -13.07 16.40 3.33
CA GLN A 236 -12.77 16.84 1.97
C GLN A 236 -12.01 15.76 1.18
N TYR A 237 -10.96 15.20 1.76
CA TYR A 237 -10.22 14.12 1.13
C TYR A 237 -11.09 12.89 0.85
N ALA A 238 -11.86 12.44 1.85
CA ALA A 238 -12.73 11.29 1.71
C ALA A 238 -13.80 11.50 0.62
N LEU A 239 -14.37 12.70 0.51
CA LEU A 239 -15.32 13.02 -0.55
C LEU A 239 -14.66 12.95 -1.93
N GLY A 240 -13.41 13.40 -2.04
CA GLY A 240 -12.60 13.22 -3.25
C GLY A 240 -12.41 11.76 -3.62
N SER A 241 -12.06 10.90 -2.65
CA SER A 241 -11.90 9.46 -2.87
C SER A 241 -13.20 8.79 -3.34
N VAL A 242 -14.35 9.17 -2.78
CA VAL A 242 -15.65 8.66 -3.21
C VAL A 242 -16.00 9.12 -4.63
N HIS A 243 -15.74 10.39 -4.97
CA HIS A 243 -15.91 10.86 -6.34
C HIS A 243 -15.00 10.15 -7.34
N GLN A 244 -13.78 9.79 -6.94
CA GLN A 244 -12.87 9.00 -7.76
C GLN A 244 -13.44 7.60 -8.00
N ALA A 245 -13.96 6.93 -6.97
CA ALA A 245 -14.63 5.63 -7.11
C ALA A 245 -15.87 5.69 -8.03
N LEU A 246 -16.59 6.81 -8.02
CA LEU A 246 -17.71 7.10 -8.93
C LEU A 246 -17.27 7.51 -10.36
N GLY A 247 -15.97 7.53 -10.67
CA GLY A 247 -15.44 7.96 -11.96
C GLY A 247 -15.50 9.48 -12.22
N ASN A 248 -15.94 10.26 -11.23
CA ASN A 248 -16.06 11.71 -11.31
C ASN A 248 -14.71 12.41 -11.07
N ARG A 249 -13.76 12.21 -12.00
CA ARG A 249 -12.36 12.67 -11.89
C ARG A 249 -12.21 14.17 -11.58
N TRP A 250 -13.06 15.00 -12.17
CA TRP A 250 -13.02 16.46 -11.96
C TRP A 250 -13.48 16.86 -10.55
N LYS A 251 -14.54 16.23 -10.02
CA LYS A 251 -14.98 16.44 -8.63
C LYS A 251 -13.92 15.93 -7.67
N ALA A 252 -13.35 14.76 -7.93
CA ALA A 252 -12.28 14.19 -7.11
C ALA A 252 -11.08 15.14 -6.99
N ALA A 253 -10.57 15.63 -8.13
CA ALA A 253 -9.46 16.58 -8.15
C ALA A 253 -9.78 17.90 -7.42
N ALA A 254 -11.02 18.40 -7.53
CA ALA A 254 -11.45 19.59 -6.81
C ALA A 254 -11.40 19.39 -5.29
N GLN A 255 -11.92 18.26 -4.79
CA GLN A 255 -11.92 17.98 -3.35
C GLN A 255 -10.53 17.68 -2.79
N PHE A 256 -9.67 16.99 -3.57
CA PHE A 256 -8.27 16.81 -3.16
C PHE A 256 -7.54 18.14 -3.06
N ARG A 257 -7.73 19.05 -4.02
CA ARG A 257 -7.15 20.40 -3.95
C ARG A 257 -7.69 21.19 -2.76
N ALA A 258 -9.00 21.14 -2.50
CA ALA A 258 -9.59 21.78 -1.32
C ALA A 258 -8.96 21.24 -0.02
N SER A 259 -8.77 19.92 0.08
CA SER A 259 -8.08 19.30 1.22
C SER A 259 -6.64 19.82 1.38
N THR A 260 -5.86 19.92 0.29
CA THR A 260 -4.48 20.48 0.35
C THR A 260 -4.43 21.96 0.71
N GLN A 261 -5.48 22.73 0.39
CA GLN A 261 -5.57 24.16 0.75
C GLN A 261 -5.88 24.34 2.24
N LEU A 262 -6.70 23.45 2.82
CA LEU A 262 -6.99 23.45 4.25
C LEU A 262 -5.79 23.01 5.09
N ASP A 263 -5.10 21.94 4.68
CA ASP A 263 -3.87 21.50 5.34
C ASP A 263 -2.85 20.96 4.31
N SER A 264 -1.87 21.80 4.00
CA SER A 264 -0.80 21.46 3.07
C SER A 264 0.17 20.39 3.57
N THR A 265 0.06 20.00 4.85
CA THR A 265 0.87 18.95 5.49
C THR A 265 0.22 17.57 5.45
N PHE A 266 -0.98 17.46 4.87
CA PHE A 266 -1.68 16.19 4.71
C PHE A 266 -1.25 15.47 3.41
N PRO A 267 -0.56 14.32 3.47
CA PRO A 267 0.06 13.70 2.29
C PRO A 267 -0.93 12.99 1.33
N GLU A 268 -2.06 12.50 1.83
CA GLU A 268 -2.98 11.64 1.07
C GLU A 268 -3.58 12.32 -0.17
N PRO A 269 -4.08 13.57 -0.10
CA PRO A 269 -4.60 14.24 -1.29
C PRO A 269 -3.55 14.43 -2.39
N TYR A 270 -2.27 14.63 -2.05
CA TYR A 270 -1.20 14.71 -3.04
C TYR A 270 -0.97 13.37 -3.73
N LYS A 271 -0.93 12.27 -2.97
CA LYS A 271 -0.83 10.92 -3.56
C LYS A 271 -2.02 10.65 -4.48
N SER A 272 -3.24 10.97 -4.06
CA SER A 272 -4.44 10.76 -4.88
C SER A 272 -4.50 11.68 -6.11
N LEU A 273 -4.00 12.91 -6.02
CA LEU A 273 -3.81 13.77 -7.21
C LEU A 273 -2.80 13.13 -8.17
N GLY A 274 -1.71 12.55 -7.66
CA GLY A 274 -0.76 11.76 -8.44
C GLY A 274 -1.44 10.63 -9.20
N ASP A 275 -2.28 9.84 -8.52
CA ASP A 275 -3.05 8.74 -9.13
C ASP A 275 -3.98 9.23 -10.25
N LEU A 276 -4.63 10.39 -10.06
CA LEU A 276 -5.49 11.00 -11.07
C LEU A 276 -4.68 11.48 -12.29
N PHE A 277 -3.49 12.04 -12.08
CA PHE A 277 -2.61 12.49 -13.18
C PHE A 277 -2.02 11.30 -13.95
N LEU A 278 -1.60 10.25 -13.25
CA LEU A 278 -1.06 9.03 -13.83
C LEU A 278 -2.07 8.34 -14.77
N THR A 279 -3.34 8.33 -14.38
CA THR A 279 -4.45 7.70 -15.14
C THR A 279 -5.17 8.67 -16.09
N ALA A 280 -4.68 9.91 -16.22
CA ALA A 280 -5.27 10.90 -17.13
C ALA A 280 -5.03 10.51 -18.60
N PRO A 281 -6.00 10.73 -19.51
CA PRO A 281 -5.82 10.40 -20.93
C PRO A 281 -4.64 11.12 -21.59
N ARG A 282 -4.28 12.29 -21.07
CA ARG A 282 -3.15 13.11 -21.54
C ARG A 282 -1.79 12.66 -21.00
N ARG A 283 -1.73 11.55 -20.23
CA ARG A 283 -0.48 10.99 -19.69
C ARG A 283 0.34 12.03 -18.93
N LEU A 284 -0.27 12.61 -17.89
CA LEU A 284 0.29 13.73 -17.12
C LEU A 284 1.35 13.24 -16.11
N PHE A 285 2.35 12.50 -16.59
CA PHE A 285 3.29 11.78 -15.74
C PHE A 285 4.21 12.69 -14.91
N ASP A 286 4.61 13.84 -15.44
CA ASP A 286 5.42 14.81 -14.68
C ASP A 286 4.65 15.36 -13.48
N GLN A 287 3.38 15.72 -13.68
CA GLN A 287 2.50 16.16 -12.58
C GLN A 287 2.23 15.04 -11.57
N ALA A 288 2.15 13.80 -12.05
CA ALA A 288 2.04 12.64 -11.17
C ALA A 288 3.29 12.49 -10.30
N GLU A 289 4.49 12.52 -10.90
CA GLU A 289 5.76 12.46 -10.16
C GLU A 289 5.87 13.59 -9.12
N GLU A 290 5.57 14.83 -9.49
CA GLU A 290 5.59 15.99 -8.57
C GLU A 290 4.66 15.76 -7.36
N ALA A 291 3.44 15.27 -7.61
CA ALA A 291 2.46 15.02 -6.56
C ALA A 291 2.89 13.87 -5.64
N TYR A 292 3.45 12.79 -6.20
CA TYR A 292 3.99 11.69 -5.39
C TYR A 292 5.21 12.11 -4.57
N VAL A 293 6.15 12.86 -5.15
CA VAL A 293 7.30 13.43 -4.45
C VAL A 293 6.83 14.31 -3.28
N LYS A 294 5.83 15.17 -3.51
CA LYS A 294 5.26 15.98 -2.42
C LYS A 294 4.67 15.14 -1.30
N ALA A 295 3.96 14.05 -1.62
CA ALA A 295 3.43 13.13 -0.61
C ALA A 295 4.55 12.41 0.17
N ILE A 296 5.65 12.07 -0.49
CA ILE A 296 6.84 11.44 0.10
C ILE A 296 7.60 12.43 1.00
N ASP A 297 7.76 13.69 0.59
CA ASP A 297 8.41 14.72 1.40
C ASP A 297 7.66 14.95 2.72
N LEU A 298 6.33 14.94 2.67
CA LEU A 298 5.46 15.07 3.83
C LEU A 298 5.48 13.80 4.71
N ARG A 299 5.64 12.62 4.10
CA ARG A 299 5.71 11.33 4.79
C ARG A 299 6.72 10.40 4.12
N PRO A 300 7.99 10.40 4.56
CA PRO A 300 9.06 9.66 3.91
C PRO A 300 8.90 8.14 3.90
N PHE A 301 8.01 7.58 4.72
CA PHE A 301 7.68 6.16 4.78
C PHE A 301 6.36 5.80 4.07
N TYR A 302 5.83 6.69 3.21
CA TYR A 302 4.58 6.47 2.50
C TYR A 302 4.76 5.50 1.32
N SER A 303 4.71 4.20 1.59
CA SER A 303 4.92 3.15 0.60
C SER A 303 4.11 3.33 -0.69
N GLU A 304 2.80 3.62 -0.60
CA GLU A 304 1.96 3.77 -1.79
C GLU A 304 2.35 4.95 -2.68
N ALA A 305 2.89 6.03 -2.11
CA ALA A 305 3.38 7.15 -2.91
C ALA A 305 4.66 6.78 -3.67
N TYR A 306 5.51 5.93 -3.09
CA TYR A 306 6.65 5.35 -3.83
C TYR A 306 6.21 4.38 -4.92
N VAL A 307 5.13 3.60 -4.71
CA VAL A 307 4.56 2.77 -5.77
C VAL A 307 4.11 3.63 -6.93
N GLY A 308 3.30 4.66 -6.67
CA GLY A 308 2.83 5.59 -7.70
C GLY A 308 3.98 6.33 -8.41
N LEU A 309 5.03 6.72 -7.68
CA LEU A 309 6.24 7.29 -8.28
C LEU A 309 6.95 6.29 -9.21
N GLY A 310 7.02 5.01 -8.81
CA GLY A 310 7.54 3.94 -9.64
C GLY A 310 6.72 3.73 -10.91
N ASP A 311 5.40 3.71 -10.78
CA ASP A 311 4.47 3.57 -11.91
C ASP A 311 4.60 4.73 -12.89
N ALA A 312 4.69 5.97 -12.40
CA ALA A 312 4.88 7.17 -13.22
C ALA A 312 6.22 7.14 -13.98
N LYS A 313 7.31 6.74 -13.31
CA LYS A 313 8.63 6.61 -13.91
C LYS A 313 8.68 5.50 -14.96
N ALA A 314 8.10 4.34 -14.66
CA ALA A 314 7.97 3.23 -15.61
C ALA A 314 7.18 3.67 -16.86
N ALA A 315 6.06 4.39 -16.67
CA ALA A 315 5.24 4.89 -17.78
C ALA A 315 5.95 5.93 -18.66
N LYS A 316 6.99 6.59 -18.14
CA LYS A 316 7.89 7.50 -18.88
C LYS A 316 9.11 6.79 -19.49
N GLY A 317 9.31 5.52 -19.22
CA GLY A 317 10.51 4.78 -19.63
C GLY A 317 11.74 5.02 -18.76
N ASP A 318 11.61 5.71 -17.62
CA ASP A 318 12.68 5.78 -16.60
C ASP A 318 12.71 4.48 -15.78
N VAL A 319 13.21 3.41 -16.42
CA VAL A 319 13.22 2.06 -15.85
C VAL A 319 14.02 1.99 -14.55
N ASN A 320 15.19 2.64 -14.49
CA ASN A 320 16.03 2.61 -13.30
C ASN A 320 15.41 3.40 -12.14
N GLY A 321 14.82 4.56 -12.43
CA GLY A 321 14.08 5.32 -11.44
C GLY A 321 12.86 4.57 -10.91
N ALA A 322 12.15 3.83 -11.77
CA ALA A 322 11.03 3.00 -11.36
C ALA A 322 11.46 1.90 -10.38
N ILE A 323 12.52 1.14 -10.70
CA ILE A 323 13.09 0.13 -9.81
C ILE A 323 13.48 0.75 -8.46
N GLY A 324 14.16 1.91 -8.47
CA GLY A 324 14.57 2.59 -7.25
C GLY A 324 13.38 3.03 -6.38
N ALA A 325 12.29 3.51 -6.98
CA ALA A 325 11.08 3.88 -6.26
C ALA A 325 10.37 2.64 -5.67
N TYR A 326 10.22 1.56 -6.45
CA TYR A 326 9.65 0.31 -5.96
C TYR A 326 10.46 -0.34 -4.83
N GLN A 327 11.79 -0.31 -4.91
CA GLN A 327 12.65 -0.79 -3.83
C GLN A 327 12.45 0.02 -2.55
N LYS A 328 12.31 1.35 -2.64
CA LYS A 328 11.95 2.20 -1.49
C LYS A 328 10.54 1.87 -0.96
N ALA A 329 9.58 1.58 -1.83
CA ALA A 329 8.27 1.12 -1.40
C ALA A 329 8.37 -0.16 -0.56
N LEU A 330 9.17 -1.14 -0.99
CA LEU A 330 9.37 -2.42 -0.28
C LEU A 330 10.12 -2.29 1.05
N ILE A 331 10.95 -1.25 1.24
CA ILE A 331 11.53 -0.94 2.56
C ILE A 331 10.42 -0.62 3.57
N HIS A 332 9.36 0.07 3.14
CA HIS A 332 8.28 0.52 4.01
C HIS A 332 7.08 -0.44 4.04
N ASN A 333 6.85 -1.20 2.98
CA ASN A 333 5.87 -2.27 2.89
C ASN A 333 6.45 -3.50 2.16
N PRO A 334 7.14 -4.40 2.88
CA PRO A 334 7.77 -5.58 2.28
C PRO A 334 6.77 -6.64 1.79
N LEU A 335 5.48 -6.53 2.19
CA LEU A 335 4.42 -7.47 1.85
C LEU A 335 3.57 -7.02 0.66
N SER A 336 4.01 -6.00 -0.09
CA SER A 336 3.29 -5.55 -1.28
C SER A 336 3.50 -6.49 -2.47
N ALA A 337 2.53 -7.39 -2.69
CA ALA A 337 2.52 -8.30 -3.84
C ALA A 337 2.58 -7.55 -5.18
N GLN A 338 1.85 -6.43 -5.29
CA GLN A 338 1.83 -5.57 -6.49
C GLN A 338 3.23 -5.07 -6.86
N VAL A 339 4.03 -4.65 -5.88
CA VAL A 339 5.36 -4.10 -6.15
C VAL A 339 6.33 -5.20 -6.58
N HIS A 340 6.24 -6.39 -5.98
CA HIS A 340 7.00 -7.56 -6.43
C HIS A 340 6.63 -7.96 -7.86
N ALA A 341 5.34 -7.95 -8.21
CA ALA A 341 4.90 -8.23 -9.58
C ALA A 341 5.40 -7.16 -10.58
N SER A 342 5.37 -5.88 -10.20
CA SER A 342 5.86 -4.76 -11.03
C SER A 342 7.37 -4.84 -11.25
N LEU A 343 8.14 -5.20 -10.23
CA LEU A 343 9.58 -5.46 -10.36
C LEU A 343 9.85 -6.68 -11.24
N GLY A 344 9.09 -7.77 -11.08
CA GLY A 344 9.20 -8.96 -11.94
C GLY A 344 9.02 -8.62 -13.42
N LYS A 345 7.97 -7.83 -13.71
CA LYS A 345 7.69 -7.33 -15.06
C LYS A 345 8.84 -6.52 -15.62
N ILE A 346 9.37 -5.58 -14.85
CA ILE A 346 10.50 -4.75 -15.29
C ILE A 346 11.77 -5.59 -15.49
N TYR A 347 12.08 -6.49 -14.56
CA TYR A 347 13.27 -7.35 -14.69
C TYR A 347 13.18 -8.24 -15.92
N TYR A 348 12.00 -8.76 -16.24
CA TYR A 348 11.78 -9.53 -17.45
C TYR A 348 11.85 -8.68 -18.72
N ALA A 349 10.91 -7.73 -18.87
CA ALA A 349 10.68 -7.04 -20.13
C ALA A 349 11.74 -5.99 -20.46
N GLU A 350 12.28 -5.29 -19.45
CA GLU A 350 13.16 -4.14 -19.66
C GLU A 350 14.65 -4.46 -19.39
N LYS A 351 14.93 -5.50 -18.61
CA LYS A 351 16.31 -5.83 -18.20
C LYS A 351 16.80 -7.20 -18.67
N GLY A 352 15.91 -8.12 -19.08
CA GLY A 352 16.28 -9.50 -19.39
C GLY A 352 16.88 -10.26 -18.20
N LEU A 353 16.57 -9.82 -16.97
CA LEU A 353 17.03 -10.41 -15.72
C LEU A 353 16.03 -11.49 -15.27
N TYR A 354 16.12 -12.65 -15.93
CA TYR A 354 15.13 -13.72 -15.78
C TYR A 354 15.10 -14.32 -14.38
N TYR A 355 16.25 -14.49 -13.73
CA TYR A 355 16.31 -15.06 -12.38
C TYR A 355 15.63 -14.13 -11.37
N GLU A 356 15.98 -12.84 -11.40
CA GLU A 356 15.40 -11.79 -10.56
C GLU A 356 13.90 -11.64 -10.82
N SER A 357 13.47 -11.75 -12.07
CA SER A 357 12.05 -11.76 -12.44
C SER A 357 11.30 -12.93 -11.80
N VAL A 358 11.80 -14.16 -11.94
CA VAL A 358 11.18 -15.35 -11.32
C VAL A 358 11.09 -15.18 -9.80
N GLN A 359 12.14 -14.69 -9.15
CA GLN A 359 12.12 -14.48 -7.69
C GLN A 359 11.07 -13.43 -7.28
N ALA A 360 10.98 -12.32 -8.02
CA ALA A 360 10.03 -11.26 -7.75
C ALA A 360 8.58 -11.74 -7.96
N TYR A 361 8.29 -12.42 -9.08
CA TYR A 361 6.96 -12.96 -9.34
C TYR A 361 6.56 -14.07 -8.35
N LYS A 362 7.47 -14.99 -8.01
CA LYS A 362 7.21 -15.98 -6.94
C LYS A 362 6.85 -15.31 -5.63
N LYS A 363 7.60 -14.27 -5.25
CA LYS A 363 7.30 -13.52 -4.03
C LYS A 363 5.92 -12.86 -4.09
N ALA A 364 5.53 -12.30 -5.24
CA ALA A 364 4.19 -11.75 -5.43
C ALA A 364 3.11 -12.82 -5.26
N VAL A 365 3.28 -14.01 -5.85
CA VAL A 365 2.35 -15.15 -5.74
C VAL A 365 2.29 -15.71 -4.31
N ASP A 366 3.41 -15.77 -3.59
CA ASP A 366 3.44 -16.21 -2.18
C ASP A 366 2.70 -15.25 -1.24
N LEU A 367 2.72 -13.95 -1.57
CA LEU A 367 2.05 -12.89 -0.83
C LEU A 367 0.57 -12.82 -1.17
N ASP A 368 0.23 -12.97 -2.45
CA ASP A 368 -1.14 -13.03 -2.97
C ASP A 368 -1.30 -14.19 -3.97
N PRO A 369 -1.73 -15.36 -3.50
CA PRO A 369 -1.94 -16.53 -4.36
C PRO A 369 -3.02 -16.34 -5.43
N LEU A 370 -3.87 -15.32 -5.31
CA LEU A 370 -4.95 -15.03 -6.26
C LEU A 370 -4.53 -14.01 -7.33
N ASN A 371 -3.31 -13.48 -7.25
CA ASN A 371 -2.80 -12.51 -8.21
C ASN A 371 -2.53 -13.15 -9.58
N THR A 372 -3.51 -13.07 -10.47
CA THR A 372 -3.43 -13.66 -11.82
C THR A 372 -2.39 -12.97 -12.69
N GLU A 373 -2.13 -11.67 -12.52
CA GLU A 373 -1.10 -10.94 -13.27
C GLU A 373 0.30 -11.45 -12.93
N ALA A 374 0.59 -11.65 -11.63
CA ALA A 374 1.87 -12.20 -11.19
C ALA A 374 2.09 -13.64 -11.67
N ARG A 375 1.04 -14.46 -11.67
CA ARG A 375 1.09 -15.85 -12.19
C ARG A 375 1.29 -15.89 -13.71
N MET A 376 0.59 -15.03 -14.45
CA MET A 376 0.81 -14.86 -15.89
C MET A 376 2.26 -14.49 -16.19
N GLY A 377 2.79 -13.46 -15.53
CA GLY A 377 4.18 -13.03 -15.72
C GLY A 377 5.19 -14.12 -15.35
N LEU A 378 4.94 -14.88 -14.29
CA LEU A 378 5.79 -16.02 -13.93
C LEU A 378 5.78 -17.12 -15.00
N ALA A 379 4.59 -17.44 -15.53
CA ALA A 379 4.42 -18.43 -16.58
C ALA A 379 5.09 -18.02 -17.89
N GLU A 380 4.98 -16.75 -18.29
CA GLU A 380 5.64 -16.18 -19.47
C GLU A 380 7.17 -16.27 -19.36
N VAL A 381 7.74 -15.99 -18.18
CA VAL A 381 9.18 -16.10 -17.95
C VAL A 381 9.66 -17.56 -18.04
N TYR A 382 8.87 -18.50 -17.52
CA TYR A 382 9.17 -19.93 -17.65
C TYR A 382 9.05 -20.43 -19.09
N GLU A 383 8.03 -19.98 -19.81
CA GLU A 383 7.82 -20.31 -21.22
C GLU A 383 9.00 -19.86 -22.09
N ASP A 384 9.45 -18.61 -21.94
CA ASP A 384 10.61 -18.07 -22.67
C ASP A 384 11.90 -18.86 -22.38
N LYS A 385 11.99 -19.47 -21.19
CA LYS A 385 13.13 -20.31 -20.80
C LYS A 385 12.96 -21.79 -21.13
N GLY A 386 11.85 -22.17 -21.77
CA GLY A 386 11.57 -23.56 -22.11
C GLY A 386 11.23 -24.45 -20.90
N LEU A 387 10.96 -23.86 -19.74
CA LEU A 387 10.51 -24.53 -18.52
C LEU A 387 8.98 -24.77 -18.62
N TYR A 388 8.60 -25.57 -19.61
CA TYR A 388 7.19 -25.78 -19.97
C TYR A 388 6.35 -26.41 -18.84
N PRO A 389 6.82 -27.40 -18.06
CA PRO A 389 6.05 -27.93 -16.94
C PRO A 389 5.67 -26.85 -15.91
N GLU A 390 6.60 -25.96 -15.57
CA GLU A 390 6.39 -24.85 -14.65
C GLU A 390 5.46 -23.78 -15.25
N ALA A 391 5.64 -23.43 -16.52
CA ALA A 391 4.75 -22.51 -17.23
C ALA A 391 3.30 -23.04 -17.27
N ILE A 392 3.11 -24.32 -17.60
CA ILE A 392 1.81 -24.99 -17.61
C ILE A 392 1.16 -24.93 -16.22
N ALA A 393 1.92 -25.20 -15.16
CA ALA A 393 1.39 -25.18 -13.80
C ALA A 393 0.82 -23.80 -13.42
N GLU A 394 1.56 -22.73 -13.73
CA GLU A 394 1.12 -21.36 -13.42
C GLU A 394 -0.03 -20.89 -14.32
N TYR A 395 0.04 -21.10 -15.64
CA TYR A 395 -1.06 -20.78 -16.55
C TYR A 395 -2.35 -21.54 -16.19
N LYS A 396 -2.26 -22.82 -15.80
CA LYS A 396 -3.41 -23.58 -15.31
C LYS A 396 -4.03 -22.93 -14.09
N LYS A 397 -3.24 -22.46 -13.12
CA LYS A 397 -3.77 -21.71 -11.97
C LYS A 397 -4.47 -20.43 -12.38
N VAL A 398 -3.98 -19.72 -13.39
CA VAL A 398 -4.70 -18.55 -13.92
C VAL A 398 -6.06 -18.97 -14.52
N VAL A 399 -6.11 -20.04 -15.31
CA VAL A 399 -7.36 -20.56 -15.90
C VAL A 399 -8.34 -21.09 -14.84
N GLU A 400 -7.85 -21.68 -13.74
CA GLU A 400 -8.68 -22.08 -12.60
C GLU A 400 -9.29 -20.86 -11.89
N LEU A 401 -8.49 -19.82 -11.65
CA LEU A 401 -8.92 -18.59 -10.95
C LEU A 401 -9.81 -17.70 -11.84
N ALA A 402 -9.53 -17.65 -13.13
CA ALA A 402 -10.25 -16.85 -14.12
C ALA A 402 -10.54 -17.69 -15.38
N PRO A 403 -11.60 -18.52 -15.38
CA PRO A 403 -11.91 -19.45 -16.47
C PRO A 403 -12.20 -18.81 -17.83
N THR A 404 -12.43 -17.49 -17.86
CA THR A 404 -12.71 -16.68 -19.04
C THR A 404 -11.52 -15.82 -19.47
N ASN A 405 -10.36 -15.94 -18.82
CA ASN A 405 -9.15 -15.22 -19.22
C ASN A 405 -8.61 -15.78 -20.54
N THR A 406 -8.90 -15.09 -21.64
CA THR A 406 -8.54 -15.50 -23.01
C THR A 406 -7.03 -15.51 -23.22
N GLY A 407 -6.29 -14.56 -22.63
CA GLY A 407 -4.82 -14.52 -22.71
C GLY A 407 -4.15 -15.74 -22.06
N ALA A 408 -4.62 -16.15 -20.88
CA ALA A 408 -4.11 -17.35 -20.22
C ALA A 408 -4.41 -18.63 -21.00
N LEU A 409 -5.61 -18.74 -21.60
CA LEU A 409 -5.98 -19.87 -22.45
C LEU A 409 -5.13 -19.93 -23.71
N TYR A 410 -4.89 -18.77 -24.34
CA TYR A 410 -4.05 -18.65 -25.53
C TYR A 410 -2.62 -19.12 -25.25
N ASN A 411 -1.97 -18.55 -24.22
CA ASN A 411 -0.60 -18.90 -23.87
C ASN A 411 -0.49 -20.37 -23.42
N LEU A 412 -1.44 -20.86 -22.62
CA LEU A 412 -1.45 -22.27 -22.21
C LEU A 412 -1.56 -23.21 -23.42
N ALA A 413 -2.40 -22.88 -24.41
CA ALA A 413 -2.51 -23.67 -25.64
C ALA A 413 -1.19 -23.71 -26.41
N LEU A 414 -0.50 -22.57 -26.54
CA LEU A 414 0.82 -22.49 -27.19
C LEU A 414 1.87 -23.36 -26.49
N VAL A 415 1.93 -23.33 -25.16
CA VAL A 415 2.86 -24.18 -24.40
C VAL A 415 2.51 -25.66 -24.58
N TYR A 416 1.22 -26.00 -24.64
CA TYR A 416 0.79 -27.37 -24.90
C TYR A 416 1.10 -27.86 -26.32
N GLU A 417 1.16 -27.00 -27.34
CA GLU A 417 1.60 -27.43 -28.68
C GLU A 417 3.01 -28.06 -28.67
N ARG A 418 3.83 -27.67 -27.69
CA ARG A 418 5.19 -28.17 -27.51
C ARG A 418 5.29 -29.46 -26.69
N THR A 419 4.24 -29.81 -25.94
CA THR A 419 4.30 -30.85 -24.91
C THR A 419 3.19 -31.90 -25.03
N ASP A 420 1.96 -31.50 -25.35
CA ASP A 420 0.80 -32.36 -25.58
C ASP A 420 -0.16 -31.74 -26.61
N PRO A 421 -0.08 -32.14 -27.90
CA PRO A 421 -0.96 -31.64 -28.96
C PRO A 421 -2.46 -31.84 -28.71
N ARG A 422 -2.87 -32.85 -27.93
CA ARG A 422 -4.30 -33.10 -27.67
C ARG A 422 -4.87 -32.09 -26.69
N GLU A 423 -4.14 -31.82 -25.61
CA GLU A 423 -4.49 -30.76 -24.66
C GLU A 423 -4.48 -29.38 -25.35
N ALA A 424 -3.50 -29.13 -26.22
CA ALA A 424 -3.44 -27.90 -27.01
C ALA A 424 -4.71 -27.69 -27.86
N MET A 425 -5.18 -28.73 -28.54
CA MET A 425 -6.40 -28.66 -29.35
C MET A 425 -7.64 -28.33 -28.50
N ALA A 426 -7.81 -28.99 -27.34
CA ALA A 426 -8.93 -28.72 -26.45
C ALA A 426 -8.92 -27.26 -25.95
N LEU A 427 -7.74 -26.73 -25.64
CA LEU A 427 -7.58 -25.34 -25.23
C LEU A 427 -7.83 -24.35 -26.37
N TRP A 428 -7.39 -24.65 -27.60
CA TRP A 428 -7.68 -23.82 -28.76
C TRP A 428 -9.18 -23.76 -29.07
N GLU A 429 -9.89 -24.89 -28.96
CA GLU A 429 -11.35 -24.93 -29.12
C GLU A 429 -12.05 -24.07 -28.05
N ARG A 430 -11.62 -24.19 -26.78
CA ARG A 430 -12.13 -23.37 -25.69
C ARG A 430 -11.82 -21.88 -25.86
N TYR A 431 -10.61 -21.54 -26.29
CA TYR A 431 -10.21 -20.16 -26.58
C TYR A 431 -11.10 -19.57 -27.68
N ILE A 432 -11.27 -20.27 -28.81
CA ILE A 432 -12.12 -19.81 -29.93
C ILE A 432 -13.56 -19.62 -29.48
N GLN A 433 -14.10 -20.52 -28.65
CA GLN A 433 -15.46 -20.41 -28.13
C GLN A 433 -15.65 -19.14 -27.28
N LEU A 434 -14.69 -18.82 -26.41
CA LEU A 434 -14.77 -17.68 -25.49
C LEU A 434 -14.40 -16.35 -26.14
N ALA A 435 -13.37 -16.35 -27.00
CA ALA A 435 -12.86 -15.15 -27.65
C ALA A 435 -13.61 -14.80 -28.95
N GLY A 436 -14.26 -15.77 -29.60
CA GLY A 436 -15.00 -15.56 -30.85
C GLY A 436 -16.04 -14.44 -30.82
N PRO A 437 -16.83 -14.28 -29.74
CA PRO A 437 -17.78 -13.17 -29.60
C PRO A 437 -17.13 -11.80 -29.35
N LEU A 438 -15.83 -11.72 -29.04
CA LEU A 438 -15.16 -10.48 -28.66
C LEU A 438 -14.58 -9.78 -29.90
N PRO A 439 -15.06 -8.57 -30.27
CA PRO A 439 -14.58 -7.88 -31.47
C PRO A 439 -13.08 -7.57 -31.43
N THR A 440 -12.53 -7.35 -30.24
CA THR A 440 -11.11 -7.08 -29.99
C THR A 440 -10.20 -8.28 -30.21
N GLU A 441 -10.76 -9.49 -30.26
CA GLU A 441 -10.01 -10.75 -30.37
C GLU A 441 -10.11 -11.39 -31.75
N LYS A 442 -10.79 -10.74 -32.70
CA LYS A 442 -11.10 -11.31 -34.02
C LYS A 442 -9.85 -11.87 -34.72
N ASP A 443 -8.78 -11.08 -34.78
CA ASP A 443 -7.54 -11.48 -35.46
C ASP A 443 -6.87 -12.66 -34.75
N TRP A 444 -6.86 -12.65 -33.41
CA TRP A 444 -6.30 -13.73 -32.59
C TRP A 444 -7.11 -15.02 -32.69
N VAL A 445 -8.43 -14.93 -32.85
CA VAL A 445 -9.31 -16.08 -33.09
C VAL A 445 -9.02 -16.73 -34.43
N ASP A 446 -8.74 -15.94 -35.46
CA ASP A 446 -8.36 -16.49 -36.77
C ASP A 446 -6.98 -17.16 -36.72
N VAL A 447 -6.03 -16.60 -35.97
CA VAL A 447 -4.75 -17.26 -35.65
C VAL A 447 -4.99 -18.60 -34.93
N ALA A 448 -5.81 -18.61 -33.88
CA ALA A 448 -6.12 -19.83 -33.13
C ALA A 448 -6.75 -20.94 -34.00
N LYS A 449 -7.62 -20.59 -34.95
CA LYS A 449 -8.18 -21.57 -35.92
C LYS A 449 -7.10 -22.20 -36.80
N LEU A 450 -6.08 -21.44 -37.19
CA LEU A 450 -4.95 -21.95 -37.97
C LEU A 450 -4.12 -22.95 -37.16
N HIS A 451 -3.83 -22.62 -35.90
CA HIS A 451 -3.16 -23.53 -34.96
C HIS A 451 -3.96 -24.84 -34.80
N LEU A 452 -5.26 -24.74 -34.50
CA LEU A 452 -6.13 -25.90 -34.35
C LEU A 452 -6.19 -26.78 -35.60
N ARG A 453 -6.30 -26.18 -36.79
CA ARG A 453 -6.30 -26.91 -38.07
C ARG A 453 -4.97 -27.62 -38.30
N LYS A 454 -3.85 -26.97 -38.00
CA LYS A 454 -2.52 -27.57 -38.14
C LYS A 454 -2.35 -28.81 -37.25
N LEU A 455 -2.75 -28.72 -35.98
CA LEU A 455 -2.68 -29.83 -35.04
C LEU A 455 -3.58 -31.01 -35.46
N LYS A 456 -4.80 -30.73 -35.92
CA LYS A 456 -5.72 -31.76 -36.47
C LYS A 456 -5.09 -32.52 -37.63
N ASN A 457 -4.50 -31.79 -38.59
CA ASN A 457 -3.84 -32.40 -39.75
C ASN A 457 -2.59 -33.21 -39.36
N GLN A 458 -1.87 -32.85 -38.30
CA GLN A 458 -0.71 -33.61 -37.82
C GLN A 458 -1.15 -34.95 -37.22
N LEU A 459 -2.15 -34.93 -36.34
CA LEU A 459 -2.70 -36.14 -35.71
C LEU A 459 -3.42 -37.08 -36.69
N GLU A 460 -3.93 -36.57 -37.81
CA GLU A 460 -4.47 -37.39 -38.90
C GLU A 460 -3.38 -38.10 -39.71
N LYS A 461 -2.16 -37.53 -39.78
CA LYS A 461 -1.02 -38.13 -40.50
C LYS A 461 -0.27 -39.17 -39.66
N ASP A 462 -0.37 -39.07 -38.34
CA ASP A 462 0.29 -39.98 -37.39
C ASP A 462 -0.58 -41.21 -37.04
N LYS A 463 -1.78 -41.31 -37.63
CA LYS A 463 -2.69 -42.47 -37.59
C LYS A 463 -2.51 -43.32 -38.84
#